data_AF-A0A0V7Z6Q3-F1
#
_entry.id   AF-A0A0V7Z6Q3-F1
#
_cell.length_a   1.000
_cell.length_b   1.000
_cell.length_c   1.000
_cell.angle_alpha   90.00
_cell.angle_beta   90.00
_cell.angle_gamma   90.00
#
_symmetry.space_group_name_H-M   'P 1'
#
loop_
_entity.id
_entity.type
_entity.pdbx_description
1 polymer ?
#
loop_
_entity_poly.entity_id
_entity_poly.type
_entity_poly.pdbx_seq_one_letter_code
_entity_poly.pdbx_strand_id
1 'polypeptide(L)'
;MIRFLKSLVLLPIAALVILLAVANRAPVPLSFDPFNADAPVFSVNLPLYAILFGAVALGIVVGGVFTWLGQGKTRANVRYHRREATRYEREANRLRAYAPESETQGTAYTVPNTGRTALPAPR
;
A
#
# COMPACT_ATOMS: atom_id res chain seq x y z
N MET A 1 -3.40 -5.03 -10.08
CA MET A 1 -3.52 -3.90 -11.02
C MET A 1 -2.65 -2.70 -10.69
N ILE A 2 -2.67 -2.17 -9.45
CA ILE A 2 -1.89 -0.97 -9.06
C ILE A 2 -0.39 -1.04 -9.39
N ARG A 3 0.24 -2.22 -9.29
CA ARG A 3 1.66 -2.40 -9.63
C ARG A 3 1.95 -2.15 -11.11
N PHE A 4 1.04 -2.57 -11.99
CA PHE A 4 1.17 -2.36 -13.44
C PHE A 4 1.00 -0.88 -13.81
N LEU A 5 0.00 -0.22 -13.24
CA LEU A 5 -0.24 1.21 -13.47
C LEU A 5 0.94 2.07 -12.98
N LYS A 6 1.53 1.69 -11.85
CA LYS A 6 2.73 2.35 -11.32
C LYS A 6 3.93 2.18 -12.26
N SER A 7 4.17 0.98 -12.79
CA SER A 7 5.23 0.74 -13.77
C SER A 7 5.01 1.52 -15.07
N LEU A 8 3.76 1.58 -15.54
CA LEU A 8 3.38 2.29 -16.76
C LEU A 8 3.65 3.80 -16.66
N VAL A 9 3.52 4.38 -15.47
CA VAL A 9 3.83 5.80 -15.22
C VAL A 9 5.32 6.01 -14.95
N LEU A 10 5.96 5.12 -14.19
CA LEU A 10 7.35 5.29 -13.77
C LEU A 10 8.35 5.15 -14.94
N LEU A 11 8.06 4.25 -15.89
CA LEU A 11 8.91 3.98 -17.03
C LEU A 11 9.10 5.19 -17.98
N PRO A 12 8.04 5.89 -18.44
CA PRO A 12 8.21 7.08 -19.27
C PRO A 12 8.84 8.24 -18.50
N ILE A 13 8.54 8.40 -17.20
CA ILE A 13 9.21 9.41 -16.36
C ILE A 13 10.72 9.13 -16.30
N ALA A 14 11.12 7.88 -16.05
CA ALA A 14 12.53 7.50 -16.03
C ALA A 14 13.21 7.77 -17.39
N ALA A 15 12.54 7.45 -18.51
CA ALA A 15 13.07 7.73 -19.85
C ALA A 15 13.28 9.24 -20.08
N LEU A 16 12.32 10.09 -19.69
CA LEU A 16 12.43 11.55 -19.76
C LEU A 16 13.62 12.08 -18.95
N VAL A 17 13.77 11.59 -17.72
CA VAL A 17 14.89 11.95 -16.84
C VAL A 17 16.23 11.59 -17.48
N ILE A 18 16.34 10.38 -18.04
CA ILE A 18 17.56 9.93 -18.72
C ILE A 18 17.83 10.79 -19.96
N LEU A 19 16.82 11.08 -20.77
CA LEU A 19 16.97 11.89 -21.97
C LEU A 19 17.43 13.32 -21.64
N LEU A 20 16.81 13.95 -20.63
CA LEU A 20 17.20 15.28 -20.16
C LEU A 20 18.63 15.29 -19.64
N ALA A 21 19.02 14.25 -18.90
CA ALA A 21 20.35 14.06 -18.35
C ALA A 21 21.43 13.87 -19.42
N VAL A 22 21.17 13.06 -20.46
CA VAL A 22 22.11 12.80 -21.56
C VAL A 22 22.22 14.03 -22.48
N ALA A 23 21.10 14.68 -22.80
CA ALA A 23 21.08 15.88 -23.63
C ALA A 23 21.82 17.05 -22.97
N ASN A 24 21.72 17.17 -21.64
CA ASN A 24 22.34 18.24 -20.86
C ASN A 24 23.48 17.70 -19.99
N ARG A 25 24.52 17.19 -20.66
CA ARG A 25 25.78 16.79 -20.01
C ARG A 25 26.65 17.98 -19.57
N ALA A 26 26.37 19.17 -20.10
CA ALA A 26 27.09 20.38 -19.73
C ALA A 26 26.81 20.74 -18.26
N PRO A 27 27.79 21.29 -17.51
CA PRO A 27 27.53 21.82 -16.18
C PRO A 27 26.52 22.95 -16.25
N VAL A 28 25.46 22.88 -15.44
CA VAL A 28 24.45 23.92 -15.32
C VAL A 28 24.61 24.58 -13.94
N PRO A 29 24.65 25.92 -13.85
CA PRO A 29 24.67 26.59 -12.56
C PRO A 29 23.34 26.37 -11.85
N LEU A 30 23.39 25.67 -10.73
CA LEU A 30 22.23 25.51 -9.86
C LEU A 30 22.38 26.44 -8.66
N SER A 31 21.52 27.46 -8.62
CA SER A 31 21.40 28.39 -7.49
C SER A 31 20.39 27.89 -6.48
N PHE A 32 20.77 27.91 -5.21
CA PHE A 32 19.87 27.65 -4.08
C PHE A 32 19.40 28.94 -3.39
N ASP A 33 19.68 30.12 -3.97
CA ASP A 33 19.26 31.41 -3.44
C ASP A 33 17.99 31.90 -4.16
N PRO A 34 16.82 31.96 -3.47
CA PRO A 34 15.58 32.45 -4.06
C PRO A 34 15.44 33.99 -4.06
N PHE A 35 16.39 34.73 -3.47
CA PHE A 35 16.28 36.18 -3.26
C PHE A 35 17.27 37.02 -4.09
N ASN A 36 18.43 36.48 -4.48
CA ASN A 36 19.39 37.17 -5.34
C ASN A 36 19.76 36.35 -6.58
N ALA A 37 19.22 36.73 -7.73
CA ALA A 37 19.53 36.11 -9.01
C ALA A 37 20.89 36.53 -9.59
N ASP A 38 21.35 37.75 -9.29
CA ASP A 38 22.53 38.35 -9.92
C ASP A 38 23.86 37.96 -9.25
N ALA A 39 23.83 37.60 -7.95
CA ALA A 39 25.00 37.17 -7.20
C ALA A 39 24.65 36.05 -6.19
N PRO A 40 24.30 34.85 -6.67
CA PRO A 40 23.93 33.75 -5.79
C PRO A 40 25.14 33.27 -4.99
N VAL A 41 25.12 33.51 -3.67
CA VAL A 41 26.18 33.12 -2.72
C VAL A 41 26.28 31.59 -2.61
N PHE A 42 25.17 30.88 -2.81
CA PHE A 42 25.08 29.43 -2.83
C PHE A 42 24.70 28.92 -4.22
N SER A 43 25.67 28.90 -5.14
CA SER A 43 25.54 28.27 -6.45
C SER A 43 26.54 27.12 -6.61
N VAL A 44 26.08 26.02 -7.21
CA VAL A 44 26.94 24.86 -7.50
C VAL A 44 26.77 24.50 -8.97
N ASN A 45 27.89 24.40 -9.69
CA ASN A 45 27.90 23.95 -11.08
C ASN A 45 27.91 22.42 -11.11
N LEU A 46 26.76 21.84 -11.45
CA LEU A 46 26.58 20.39 -11.54
C LEU A 46 25.93 20.05 -12.88
N PRO A 47 26.31 18.93 -13.52
CA PRO A 47 25.55 18.40 -14.64
C PRO A 47 24.13 18.02 -14.21
N LEU A 48 23.14 18.16 -15.12
CA LEU A 48 21.75 17.85 -14.79
C LEU A 48 21.53 16.39 -14.35
N TYR A 49 22.33 15.45 -14.85
CA TYR A 49 22.24 14.06 -14.43
C TYR A 49 22.46 13.90 -12.92
N ALA A 50 23.43 14.62 -12.35
CA ALA A 50 23.78 14.50 -10.93
C ALA A 50 22.64 15.03 -10.04
N ILE A 51 22.03 16.14 -10.46
CA ILE A 51 20.89 16.75 -9.78
C ILE A 51 19.68 15.82 -9.82
N LEU A 52 19.36 15.26 -10.99
CA LEU A 52 18.23 14.34 -11.18
C LEU A 52 18.39 13.05 -10.38
N PHE A 53 19.56 12.39 -10.47
CA PHE A 53 19.82 11.18 -9.69
C PHE A 53 19.80 11.45 -8.20
N GLY A 54 20.37 12.60 -7.76
CA GLY A 54 20.30 13.03 -6.37
C GLY A 54 18.87 13.20 -5.88
N ALA A 55 18.01 13.89 -6.66
CA ALA A 55 16.60 14.09 -6.33
C ALA A 55 15.82 12.76 -6.26
N VAL A 56 16.03 11.85 -7.21
CA VAL A 56 15.41 10.52 -7.20
C VAL A 56 15.87 9.70 -6.01
N ALA A 57 17.17 9.67 -5.73
CA ALA A 57 17.72 8.95 -4.58
C ALA A 57 17.15 9.48 -3.26
N LEU A 58 17.08 10.80 -3.12
CA LEU A 58 16.49 11.46 -1.94
C LEU A 58 15.00 11.10 -1.81
N GLY A 59 14.25 11.11 -2.91
CA GLY A 59 12.85 10.67 -2.94
C GLY A 59 12.67 9.21 -2.52
N ILE A 60 13.57 8.31 -2.93
CA ILE A 60 13.56 6.89 -2.51
C ILE A 60 13.84 6.77 -1.02
N VAL A 61 14.84 7.48 -0.51
CA VAL A 61 15.18 7.47 0.93
C VAL A 61 13.99 7.97 1.75
N VAL A 62 13.44 9.13 1.40
CA VAL A 62 12.29 9.73 2.08
C VAL A 62 11.07 8.81 2.00
N GLY A 63 10.75 8.28 0.83
CA GLY A 63 9.66 7.31 0.65
C GLY A 63 9.87 6.02 1.46
N GLY A 64 11.12 5.55 1.55
CA GLY A 64 11.51 4.42 2.39
C GLY A 64 11.29 4.70 3.88
N VAL A 65 11.68 5.88 4.35
CA VAL A 65 11.44 6.30 5.74
C VAL A 65 9.94 6.37 6.05
N PHE A 66 9.14 6.99 5.19
CA PHE A 66 7.69 7.07 5.37
C PHE A 66 7.02 5.68 5.40
N THR A 67 7.43 4.77 4.51
CA THR A 67 6.89 3.39 4.50
C THR A 67 7.32 2.61 5.74
N TRP A 68 8.56 2.76 6.21
CA TRP A 68 9.05 2.14 7.44
C TRP A 68 8.30 2.62 8.68
N LEU A 69 8.09 3.94 8.81
CA LEU A 69 7.30 4.53 9.89
C LEU A 69 5.85 4.03 9.87
N GLY A 70 5.26 3.90 8.67
CA GLY A 70 3.92 3.34 8.50
C GLY A 70 3.81 1.86 8.91
N GLN A 71 4.83 1.05 8.62
CA GLN A 71 4.86 -0.37 8.95
C GLN A 71 5.13 -0.67 10.44
N GLY A 72 5.71 0.27 11.20
CA GLY A 72 5.99 0.11 12.62
C GLY A 72 4.73 -0.14 13.47
N LYS A 73 3.61 0.52 13.14
CA LYS A 73 2.34 0.38 13.89
C LYS A 73 1.69 -1.00 13.71
N THR A 74 1.87 -1.62 12.54
CA THR A 74 1.26 -2.92 12.21
C THR A 74 1.81 -4.06 13.06
N ARG A 75 3.08 -3.99 13.50
CA ARG A 75 3.70 -5.03 14.35
C ARG A 75 3.05 -5.14 15.73
N ALA A 76 2.49 -4.05 16.27
CA ALA A 76 1.74 -4.07 17.53
C ALA A 76 0.33 -4.67 17.34
N ASN A 77 -0.36 -4.30 16.25
CA ASN A 77 -1.72 -4.78 15.99
C ASN A 77 -1.80 -6.28 15.67
N VAL A 78 -0.77 -6.86 15.02
CA VAL A 78 -0.75 -8.31 14.76
C VAL A 78 -0.77 -9.13 16.05
N ARG A 79 -0.09 -8.65 17.11
CA ARG A 79 -0.09 -9.34 18.42
C ARG A 79 -1.42 -9.17 19.17
N TYR A 80 -2.06 -8.02 19.03
CA TYR A 80 -3.36 -7.73 19.65
C TYR A 80 -4.47 -8.57 18.99
N HIS A 81 -4.59 -8.52 17.66
CA HIS A 81 -5.60 -9.28 16.92
C HIS A 81 -5.47 -10.80 17.07
N ARG A 82 -4.24 -11.33 17.22
CA ARG A 82 -4.04 -12.76 17.47
C ARG A 82 -4.57 -13.20 18.83
N ARG A 83 -4.48 -12.34 19.85
CA ARG A 83 -5.01 -12.63 21.20
C ARG A 83 -6.53 -12.59 21.22
N GLU A 84 -7.14 -11.63 20.53
CA GLU A 84 -8.59 -11.55 20.40
C GLU A 84 -9.17 -12.73 19.60
N ALA A 85 -8.54 -13.14 18.51
CA ALA A 85 -8.96 -14.32 17.75
C ALA A 85 -8.97 -15.59 18.61
N THR A 86 -7.91 -15.84 19.38
CA THR A 86 -7.85 -16.99 20.30
C THR A 86 -8.86 -16.87 21.44
N ARG A 87 -9.19 -15.65 21.89
CA ARG A 87 -10.20 -15.44 22.93
C ARG A 87 -11.60 -15.78 22.40
N TYR A 88 -11.95 -15.29 21.21
CA TYR A 88 -13.23 -15.60 20.57
C TYR A 88 -13.37 -17.09 20.23
N GLU A 89 -12.29 -17.77 19.81
CA GLU A 89 -12.30 -19.23 19.61
C GLU A 89 -12.58 -19.99 20.92
N ARG A 90 -11.99 -19.55 22.04
CA ARG A 90 -12.22 -20.17 23.36
C ARG A 90 -13.65 -19.94 23.84
N GLU A 91 -14.18 -18.73 23.68
CA GLU A 91 -15.56 -18.42 24.03
C GLU A 91 -16.55 -19.19 23.16
N ALA A 92 -16.29 -19.32 21.85
CA ALA A 92 -17.07 -20.15 20.94
C ALA A 92 -17.02 -21.64 21.30
N ASN A 93 -15.84 -22.19 21.62
CA ASN A 93 -15.72 -23.57 22.07
C ASN A 93 -16.39 -23.79 23.43
N ARG A 94 -16.31 -22.81 24.34
CA ARG A 94 -16.96 -22.88 25.64
C ARG A 94 -18.49 -22.87 25.51
N LEU A 95 -19.03 -22.01 24.65
CA LEU A 95 -20.46 -21.99 24.31
C LEU A 95 -20.90 -23.29 23.62
N ARG A 96 -20.08 -23.85 22.72
CA ARG A 96 -20.33 -25.18 22.12
C ARG A 96 -20.26 -26.33 23.13
N ALA A 97 -19.45 -26.21 24.17
CA ALA A 97 -19.34 -27.23 25.23
C ALA A 97 -20.47 -27.12 26.27
N TYR A 98 -21.01 -25.92 26.49
CA TYR A 98 -22.22 -25.70 27.31
C TYR A 98 -23.53 -25.79 26.53
N ALA A 99 -23.48 -25.85 25.20
CA ALA A 99 -24.54 -26.44 24.42
C ALA A 99 -24.41 -27.95 24.61
N PRO A 100 -25.18 -28.58 25.53
CA PRO A 100 -25.36 -30.03 25.43
C PRO A 100 -25.86 -30.34 24.03
N GLU A 101 -25.69 -31.58 23.59
CA GLU A 101 -26.09 -32.16 22.30
C GLU A 101 -27.60 -32.07 21.99
N SER A 102 -28.23 -30.90 22.11
CA SER A 102 -29.62 -30.66 21.74
C SER A 102 -29.78 -30.29 20.26
N GLU A 103 -28.73 -30.38 19.43
CA GLU A 103 -28.83 -30.19 17.97
C GLU A 103 -28.14 -31.27 17.12
N THR A 104 -27.76 -32.42 17.68
CA THR A 104 -27.52 -33.63 16.84
C THR A 104 -28.73 -34.56 16.78
N GLN A 105 -29.82 -34.20 17.47
CA GLN A 105 -31.14 -34.81 17.28
C GLN A 105 -32.18 -33.70 17.07
N GLY A 106 -32.08 -33.02 15.94
CA GLY A 106 -33.01 -31.97 15.54
C GLY A 106 -33.30 -32.07 14.05
N THR A 107 -33.84 -33.22 13.65
CA THR A 107 -34.51 -33.42 12.36
C THR A 107 -33.59 -33.26 11.14
N ALA A 108 -33.26 -34.39 10.51
CA ALA A 108 -33.08 -34.40 9.07
C ALA A 108 -34.34 -33.78 8.45
N TYR A 109 -34.35 -32.47 8.23
CA TYR A 109 -35.22 -31.84 7.26
C TYR A 109 -34.72 -32.31 5.91
N THR A 110 -35.12 -33.53 5.55
CA THR A 110 -35.23 -33.94 4.16
C THR A 110 -36.17 -32.94 3.53
N VAL A 111 -35.60 -31.86 2.98
CA VAL A 111 -36.32 -30.97 2.07
C VAL A 111 -36.79 -31.90 0.96
N PRO A 112 -38.10 -32.15 0.81
CA PRO A 112 -38.58 -32.85 -0.35
C PRO A 112 -38.13 -32.02 -1.54
N ASN A 113 -37.50 -32.65 -2.53
CA ASN A 113 -37.24 -32.02 -3.82
C ASN A 113 -38.58 -31.79 -4.53
N THR A 114 -39.39 -30.86 -4.01
CA THR A 114 -40.52 -30.27 -4.73
C THR A 114 -39.89 -29.27 -5.67
N GLY A 115 -39.75 -29.72 -6.91
CA GLY A 115 -39.06 -29.01 -7.95
C GLY A 115 -39.49 -27.55 -8.08
N ARG A 116 -38.51 -26.71 -8.41
CA ARG A 116 -38.64 -25.42 -9.10
C ARG A 116 -40.01 -24.76 -8.94
N THR A 117 -40.22 -24.04 -7.85
CA THR A 117 -41.21 -22.96 -7.82
C THR A 117 -40.46 -21.67 -7.50
N ALA A 118 -40.26 -20.89 -8.57
CA ALA A 118 -39.75 -19.53 -8.48
C ALA A 118 -40.69 -18.71 -7.57
N LEU A 119 -40.12 -18.04 -6.56
CA LEU A 119 -40.83 -17.06 -5.75
C LEU A 119 -41.25 -15.88 -6.65
N PRO A 120 -42.51 -15.42 -6.61
CA PRO A 120 -42.93 -14.26 -7.37
C PRO A 120 -42.31 -12.99 -6.75
N ALA A 121 -41.81 -12.11 -7.61
CA ALA A 121 -41.21 -10.84 -7.20
C ALA A 121 -42.26 -9.93 -6.54
N PRO A 122 -41.90 -9.23 -5.45
CA PRO A 122 -42.77 -8.25 -4.83
C PRO A 122 -42.95 -7.03 -5.74
N ARG A 123 -44.21 -6.59 -5.89
CA ARG A 123 -44.57 -5.32 -6.53
C ARG A 123 -44.31 -4.15 -5.58
#